data_AF-A0A5E3WPX4-F1
#
_entry.id   AF-A0A5E3WPX4-F1
#
_cell.length_a   1.000
_cell.length_b   1.000
_cell.length_c   1.000
_cell.angle_alpha   90.00
_cell.angle_beta   90.00
_cell.angle_gamma   90.00
#
_symmetry.space_group_name_H-M   'P 1'
#
loop_
_entity.id
_entity.type
_entity.pdbx_description
1 polymer ?
#
loop_
_entity_poly.entity_id
_entity_poly.type
_entity_poly.pdbx_seq_one_letter_code
_entity_poly.pdbx_strand_id
1 'polypeptide(L)'
;MRRKWNLFNTDKREKAWTASGVYESLIFAPHEWLVKLLARPNFSDTVPAYYLDPYKSDKDELGALARLPEELLIYIVSLTSLDDAACLASTHRLLALEGFFHVRKLQRRKCAHWGSWAGDRIVTVGDSASVLPPGILSPEEEAETEGHFFNFAWDRYERRPTTDGMALNCAGDEAGVPHAALKRLSRHERGDHIRIRLLLKSTRPRYTSTGSWALCNVDRKQYVRANVLADMKMRGYWPHAGWAEGPFVRRTSRVIDLGGLALIMTAGSEDIGATGSVPPWAGDRLTVTTVGDLSEPGWEDVSSTGRSMAEDCIIADDGMMWKPWQSVEDSDSGF
;
A
#
# COMPACT_ATOMS: atom_id res chain seq x y z
N MET A 1 7.12 30.93 0.69
CA MET A 1 6.58 29.94 1.64
C MET A 1 6.43 28.61 0.91
N ARG A 2 6.69 27.47 1.57
CA ARG A 2 6.49 26.15 0.97
C ARG A 2 5.02 25.76 1.09
N ARG A 3 4.37 25.44 -0.03
CA ARG A 3 2.98 24.95 -0.06
C ARG A 3 2.89 23.57 0.55
N LYS A 4 1.87 23.35 1.38
CA LYS A 4 1.55 22.02 1.91
C LYS A 4 0.54 21.36 1.02
N TRP A 5 0.81 20.12 0.64
CA TRP A 5 -0.10 19.29 -0.14
C TRP A 5 -0.66 18.20 0.74
N ASN A 6 -1.90 17.77 0.45
CA ASN A 6 -2.48 16.59 1.06
C ASN A 6 -3.39 15.82 0.09
N LEU A 7 -3.56 14.53 0.34
CA LEU A 7 -4.43 13.63 -0.41
C LEU A 7 -5.75 13.42 0.33
N PHE A 8 -6.84 13.60 -0.40
CA PHE A 8 -8.22 13.47 0.10
C PHE A 8 -9.00 12.45 -0.72
N ASN A 9 -9.84 11.70 -0.02
CA ASN A 9 -10.92 10.89 -0.57
C ASN A 9 -12.23 11.61 -0.27
N THR A 10 -12.87 12.19 -1.28
CA THR A 10 -14.04 13.04 -1.10
C THR A 10 -15.30 12.22 -0.83
N ASP A 11 -15.45 11.05 -1.46
CA ASP A 11 -16.61 10.17 -1.26
C ASP A 11 -16.74 9.69 0.19
N LYS A 12 -15.62 9.41 0.86
CA LYS A 12 -15.60 8.94 2.25
C LYS A 12 -15.31 10.03 3.27
N ARG A 13 -15.04 11.26 2.81
CA ARG A 13 -14.56 12.37 3.67
C ARG A 13 -13.37 11.93 4.52
N GLU A 14 -12.40 11.28 3.89
CA GLU A 14 -11.18 10.78 4.54
C GLU A 14 -9.96 11.51 3.99
N LYS A 15 -8.94 11.74 4.84
CA LYS A 15 -7.64 12.29 4.43
C LYS A 15 -6.49 11.39 4.83
N ALA A 16 -5.47 11.33 3.98
CA ALA A 16 -4.27 10.56 4.27
C ALA A 16 -3.37 11.32 5.25
N TRP A 17 -2.93 10.64 6.31
CA TRP A 17 -2.12 11.26 7.35
C TRP A 17 -0.65 11.47 6.93
N THR A 18 0.00 10.42 6.40
CA THR A 18 1.40 10.50 5.89
C THR A 18 1.56 11.25 4.57
N ALA A 19 0.46 11.61 3.91
CA ALA A 19 0.51 12.29 2.62
C ALA A 19 0.52 13.82 2.76
N SER A 20 1.04 14.36 3.87
CA SER A 20 1.14 15.80 4.09
C SER A 20 2.58 16.28 3.99
N GLY A 21 2.83 17.29 3.16
CA GLY A 21 4.19 17.79 2.97
C GLY A 21 4.35 18.76 1.82
N VAL A 22 5.60 19.08 1.52
CA VAL A 22 5.96 19.81 0.29
C VAL A 22 5.75 18.86 -0.90
N TYR A 23 5.26 19.37 -2.02
CA TYR A 23 4.92 18.56 -3.20
C TYR A 23 6.00 17.56 -3.62
N GLU A 24 7.25 18.02 -3.71
CA GLU A 24 8.42 17.19 -4.05
C GLU A 24 8.61 16.05 -3.04
N SER A 25 8.67 16.39 -1.75
CA SER A 25 8.83 15.40 -0.68
C SER A 25 7.65 14.45 -0.62
N LEU A 26 6.46 14.92 -0.99
CA LEU A 26 5.27 14.12 -1.05
C LEU A 26 5.40 13.11 -2.19
N ILE A 27 5.59 13.52 -3.44
CA ILE A 27 5.55 12.64 -4.64
C ILE A 27 6.70 11.62 -4.70
N PHE A 28 7.87 11.99 -4.22
CA PHE A 28 9.05 11.11 -4.28
C PHE A 28 9.19 10.21 -3.05
N ALA A 29 8.22 10.22 -2.14
CA ALA A 29 8.15 9.26 -1.05
C ALA A 29 7.67 7.88 -1.56
N PRO A 30 7.90 6.79 -0.81
CA PRO A 30 7.28 5.50 -1.12
C PRO A 30 5.75 5.55 -0.92
N HIS A 31 4.98 5.23 -1.96
CA HIS A 31 3.51 5.30 -1.94
C HIS A 31 2.82 3.94 -2.02
N GLU A 32 3.52 2.87 -1.63
CA GLU A 32 2.90 1.53 -1.49
C GLU A 32 1.63 1.54 -0.64
N TRP A 33 1.55 2.43 0.36
CA TRP A 33 0.36 2.56 1.20
C TRP A 33 -0.85 3.02 0.38
N LEU A 34 -0.66 3.92 -0.58
CA LEU A 34 -1.73 4.40 -1.45
C LEU A 34 -2.13 3.31 -2.45
N VAL A 35 -1.15 2.59 -3.00
CA VAL A 35 -1.41 1.40 -3.82
C VAL A 35 -2.24 0.38 -3.05
N LYS A 36 -1.95 0.14 -1.76
CA LYS A 36 -2.75 -0.76 -0.89
C LYS A 36 -4.16 -0.24 -0.63
N LEU A 37 -4.38 1.08 -0.57
CA LEU A 37 -5.73 1.65 -0.42
C LEU A 37 -6.54 1.54 -1.72
N LEU A 38 -5.89 1.65 -2.88
CA LEU A 38 -6.53 1.60 -4.20
C LEU A 38 -6.65 0.18 -4.77
N ALA A 39 -5.84 -0.78 -4.32
CA ALA A 39 -5.84 -2.16 -4.79
C ALA A 39 -6.53 -3.10 -3.79
N ARG A 40 -7.46 -3.92 -4.27
CA ARG A 40 -8.11 -4.94 -3.45
C ARG A 40 -7.25 -6.21 -3.39
N PRO A 41 -6.72 -6.61 -2.22
CA PRO A 41 -5.96 -7.84 -2.11
C PRO A 41 -6.87 -9.08 -2.18
N ASN A 42 -6.31 -10.20 -2.64
CA ASN A 42 -6.92 -11.52 -2.52
C ASN A 42 -6.44 -12.21 -1.23
N PHE A 43 -7.35 -12.91 -0.56
CA PHE A 43 -7.02 -13.80 0.55
C PHE A 43 -7.29 -15.24 0.16
N SER A 44 -6.22 -16.04 0.07
CA SER A 44 -6.34 -17.47 -0.26
C SER A 44 -7.29 -18.18 0.70
N ASP A 45 -8.34 -18.78 0.14
CA ASP A 45 -9.22 -19.66 0.91
C ASP A 45 -8.65 -21.09 1.04
N THR A 46 -7.68 -21.44 0.19
CA THR A 46 -6.98 -22.71 0.21
C THR A 46 -6.09 -22.84 1.44
N VAL A 47 -6.36 -23.85 2.25
CA VAL A 47 -5.50 -24.27 3.36
C VAL A 47 -4.34 -25.09 2.78
N PRO A 48 -3.08 -24.73 3.05
CA PRO A 48 -1.95 -25.53 2.63
C PRO A 48 -2.00 -26.98 3.14
N ALA A 49 -1.62 -27.94 2.29
CA ALA A 49 -1.73 -29.39 2.59
C ALA A 49 -1.05 -29.82 3.90
N TYR A 50 0.04 -29.15 4.30
CA TYR A 50 0.75 -29.46 5.54
C TYR A 50 -0.04 -29.11 6.82
N TYR A 51 -1.15 -28.37 6.72
CA TYR A 51 -2.12 -28.18 7.80
C TYR A 51 -3.32 -29.15 7.74
N LEU A 52 -3.55 -29.78 6.58
CA LEU A 52 -4.68 -30.67 6.34
C LEU A 52 -4.39 -32.12 6.69
N ASP A 53 -3.12 -32.49 6.78
CA ASP A 53 -2.69 -33.85 7.10
C ASP A 53 -2.39 -33.94 8.60
N PRO A 54 -3.39 -34.30 9.45
CA PRO A 54 -3.07 -34.93 10.69
C PRO A 54 -2.48 -36.28 10.29
N TYR A 55 -1.15 -36.34 10.28
CA TYR A 55 -0.49 -37.59 10.66
C TYR A 55 -1.26 -38.14 11.86
N LYS A 56 -1.40 -39.47 11.96
CA LYS A 56 -1.99 -40.16 13.12
C LYS A 56 -1.16 -39.88 14.40
N SER A 57 -0.94 -38.61 14.74
CA SER A 57 -0.26 -38.10 15.90
C SER A 57 -1.27 -38.21 17.02
N ASP A 58 -0.85 -38.92 18.05
CA ASP A 58 -1.63 -39.12 19.26
C ASP A 58 -2.08 -37.76 19.78
N LYS A 59 -3.40 -37.59 19.95
CA LYS A 59 -3.97 -36.45 20.68
C LYS A 59 -3.22 -36.25 22.02
N ASP A 60 -2.67 -37.32 22.58
CA ASP A 60 -1.88 -37.32 23.79
C ASP A 60 -0.65 -36.40 23.76
N GLU A 61 -0.09 -36.07 22.58
CA GLU A 61 1.00 -35.10 22.44
C GLU A 61 0.58 -33.66 22.80
N LEU A 62 -0.71 -33.34 22.75
CA LEU A 62 -1.25 -32.05 23.18
C LEU A 62 -1.30 -31.92 24.72
N GLY A 63 -1.04 -33.01 25.45
CA GLY A 63 -1.07 -33.06 26.90
C GLY A 63 -2.43 -32.66 27.47
N ALA A 64 -2.43 -31.72 28.43
CA ALA A 64 -3.66 -31.27 29.08
C ALA A 64 -4.66 -30.62 28.11
N LEU A 65 -4.19 -30.00 27.03
CA LEU A 65 -5.06 -29.37 26.03
C LEU A 65 -5.88 -30.40 25.25
N ALA A 66 -5.41 -31.64 25.09
CA ALA A 66 -6.17 -32.68 24.39
C ALA A 66 -7.40 -33.16 25.16
N ARG A 67 -7.49 -32.83 26.45
CA ARG A 67 -8.67 -33.13 27.28
C ARG A 67 -9.78 -32.09 27.12
N LEU A 68 -9.49 -30.96 26.48
CA LEU A 68 -10.49 -29.92 26.25
C LEU A 68 -11.41 -30.32 25.09
N PRO A 69 -12.72 -30.07 25.21
CA PRO A 69 -13.61 -30.07 24.06
C PRO A 69 -13.10 -29.15 22.96
N GLU A 70 -13.38 -29.53 21.71
CA GLU A 70 -12.92 -28.80 20.52
C GLU A 70 -13.39 -27.33 20.53
N GLU A 71 -14.58 -27.07 21.06
CA GLU A 71 -15.16 -25.74 21.19
C GLU A 71 -14.31 -24.83 22.10
N LEU A 72 -13.74 -25.39 23.17
CA LEU A 72 -12.86 -24.64 24.07
C LEU A 72 -11.51 -24.35 23.43
N LEU A 73 -10.98 -25.28 22.60
CA LEU A 73 -9.77 -25.04 21.83
C LEU A 73 -9.97 -23.92 20.80
N ILE A 74 -11.09 -23.95 20.06
CA ILE A 74 -11.48 -22.89 19.12
C ILE A 74 -11.62 -21.56 19.86
N TYR A 75 -12.27 -21.55 21.03
CA TYR A 75 -12.43 -20.36 21.85
C TYR A 75 -11.08 -19.79 22.30
N ILE A 76 -10.16 -20.61 22.82
CA ILE A 76 -8.81 -20.18 23.24
C ILE A 76 -8.07 -19.55 22.05
N VAL A 77 -8.07 -20.21 20.89
CA VAL A 77 -7.45 -19.66 19.68
C VAL A 77 -8.09 -18.31 19.33
N SER A 78 -9.41 -18.17 19.48
CA SER A 78 -10.14 -16.95 19.10
C SER A 78 -9.82 -15.69 19.92
N LEU A 79 -9.28 -15.86 21.13
CA LEU A 79 -8.98 -14.76 22.07
C LEU A 79 -7.60 -14.13 21.86
N THR A 80 -6.79 -14.69 20.95
CA THR A 80 -5.38 -14.35 20.83
C THR A 80 -5.12 -13.17 19.89
N SER A 81 -4.04 -12.41 20.14
CA SER A 81 -3.55 -11.45 19.16
C SER A 81 -3.04 -12.17 17.90
N LEU A 82 -2.77 -11.47 16.80
CA LEU A 82 -2.25 -12.09 15.57
C LEU A 82 -0.95 -12.87 15.82
N ASP A 83 -0.05 -12.32 16.63
CA ASP A 83 1.23 -12.94 16.94
C ASP A 83 1.05 -14.14 17.89
N ASP A 84 0.19 -14.02 18.90
CA ASP A 84 -0.10 -15.12 19.84
C ASP A 84 -0.84 -16.27 19.14
N ALA A 85 -1.79 -15.96 18.26
CA ALA A 85 -2.51 -16.92 17.42
C ALA A 85 -1.53 -17.71 16.55
N ALA A 86 -0.56 -17.02 15.93
CA ALA A 86 0.44 -17.66 15.09
C ALA A 86 1.37 -18.56 15.90
N CYS A 87 1.81 -18.12 17.08
CA CYS A 87 2.59 -18.94 18.01
C CYS A 87 1.80 -20.19 18.42
N LEU A 88 0.58 -20.02 18.93
CA LEU A 88 -0.27 -21.12 19.41
C LEU A 88 -0.58 -22.14 18.30
N ALA A 89 -0.95 -21.66 17.11
CA ALA A 89 -1.21 -22.51 15.95
C ALA A 89 0.02 -23.30 15.50
N SER A 90 1.22 -22.78 15.76
CA SER A 90 2.47 -23.43 15.35
C SER A 90 2.95 -24.50 16.33
N THR A 91 2.49 -24.51 17.59
CA THR A 91 2.98 -25.45 18.61
C THR A 91 2.62 -26.90 18.27
N HIS A 92 1.41 -27.13 17.74
CA HIS A 92 0.91 -28.48 17.48
C HIS A 92 0.01 -28.56 16.23
N ARG A 93 0.07 -29.68 15.51
CA ARG A 93 -0.65 -29.89 14.23
C ARG A 93 -2.17 -29.82 14.39
N LEU A 94 -2.71 -30.38 15.48
CA LEU A 94 -4.14 -30.30 15.83
C LEU A 94 -4.65 -28.86 15.98
N LEU A 95 -3.79 -27.91 16.39
CA LEU A 95 -4.15 -26.49 16.50
C LEU A 95 -3.92 -25.72 15.21
N ALA A 96 -3.21 -26.31 14.24
CA ALA A 96 -2.71 -25.59 13.09
C ALA A 96 -3.81 -25.25 12.08
N LEU A 97 -4.82 -26.12 11.91
CA LEU A 97 -5.95 -25.87 11.02
C LEU A 97 -6.85 -24.72 11.53
N GLU A 98 -7.32 -24.83 12.77
CA GLU A 98 -8.12 -23.76 13.41
C GLU A 98 -7.31 -22.47 13.55
N GLY A 99 -6.03 -22.61 13.91
CA GLY A 99 -5.07 -21.53 13.95
C GLY A 99 -4.92 -20.82 12.60
N PHE A 100 -4.88 -21.56 11.48
CA PHE A 100 -4.85 -20.98 10.13
C PHE A 100 -6.08 -20.12 9.85
N PHE A 101 -7.28 -20.63 10.11
CA PHE A 101 -8.50 -19.86 9.90
C PHE A 101 -8.56 -18.62 10.78
N HIS A 102 -8.14 -18.74 12.04
CA HIS A 102 -8.12 -17.61 12.97
C HIS A 102 -7.07 -16.55 12.58
N VAL A 103 -5.83 -16.95 12.31
CA VAL A 103 -4.76 -16.04 11.85
C VAL A 103 -5.18 -15.35 10.55
N ARG A 104 -5.80 -16.05 9.60
CA ARG A 104 -6.35 -15.45 8.38
C ARG A 104 -7.43 -14.42 8.68
N LYS A 105 -8.36 -14.72 9.59
CA LYS A 105 -9.41 -13.79 10.03
C LYS A 105 -8.81 -12.52 10.64
N LEU A 106 -7.78 -12.67 11.50
CA LEU A 106 -7.06 -11.55 12.09
C LEU A 106 -6.29 -10.73 11.04
N GLN A 107 -5.66 -11.37 10.05
CA GLN A 107 -5.02 -10.70 8.92
C GLN A 107 -6.03 -9.89 8.09
N ARG A 108 -7.20 -10.47 7.77
CA ARG A 108 -8.29 -9.77 7.08
C ARG A 108 -8.75 -8.54 7.86
N ARG A 109 -8.93 -8.65 9.18
CA ARG A 109 -9.27 -7.51 10.05
C ARG A 109 -8.18 -6.44 10.05
N LYS A 110 -6.91 -6.83 10.18
CA LYS A 110 -5.76 -5.91 10.16
C LYS A 110 -5.66 -5.16 8.82
N CYS A 111 -6.00 -5.83 7.72
CA CYS A 111 -5.95 -5.31 6.36
C CYS A 111 -7.33 -4.86 5.85
N ALA A 112 -8.33 -4.65 6.73
CA ALA A 112 -9.70 -4.32 6.32
C ALA A 112 -9.81 -2.98 5.57
N HIS A 113 -8.83 -2.10 5.74
CA HIS A 113 -8.71 -0.84 5.02
C HIS A 113 -8.01 -0.99 3.66
N TRP A 114 -7.46 -2.15 3.30
CA TRP A 114 -6.83 -2.32 1.98
C TRP A 114 -7.93 -2.41 0.92
N GLY A 115 -7.74 -1.71 -0.18
CA GLY A 115 -8.76 -1.52 -1.20
C GLY A 115 -9.93 -0.65 -0.74
N SER A 116 -9.87 -0.01 0.44
CA SER A 116 -10.99 0.78 0.94
C SER A 116 -11.20 2.07 0.16
N TRP A 117 -10.24 2.51 -0.66
CA TRP A 117 -10.38 3.68 -1.55
C TRP A 117 -10.59 3.29 -3.02
N ALA A 118 -10.65 1.99 -3.31
CA ALA A 118 -10.80 1.49 -4.68
C ALA A 118 -12.18 1.85 -5.25
N GLY A 119 -12.18 2.72 -6.25
CA GLY A 119 -13.37 3.24 -6.94
C GLY A 119 -13.90 4.57 -6.39
N ASP A 120 -13.20 5.21 -5.47
CA ASP A 120 -13.61 6.49 -4.87
C ASP A 120 -12.98 7.68 -5.59
N ARG A 121 -13.61 8.86 -5.49
CA ARG A 121 -13.06 10.15 -5.94
C ARG A 121 -11.84 10.57 -5.12
N ILE A 122 -10.68 10.67 -5.77
CA ILE A 122 -9.40 11.02 -5.13
C ILE A 122 -8.86 12.35 -5.66
N VAL A 123 -8.40 13.21 -4.76
CA VAL A 123 -7.78 14.49 -5.13
C VAL A 123 -6.58 14.81 -4.23
N THR A 124 -5.46 15.23 -4.83
CA THR A 124 -4.32 15.79 -4.10
C THR A 124 -4.40 17.31 -4.21
N VAL A 125 -4.51 18.03 -3.10
CA VAL A 125 -4.73 19.49 -3.12
C VAL A 125 -3.68 20.21 -2.28
N GLY A 126 -3.22 21.36 -2.76
CA GLY A 126 -2.35 22.27 -2.03
C GLY A 126 -3.14 23.21 -1.10
N ASP A 127 -2.52 23.64 -0.01
CA ASP A 127 -3.09 24.57 0.98
C ASP A 127 -3.45 25.95 0.42
N SER A 128 -2.91 26.30 -0.75
CA SER A 128 -3.23 27.52 -1.47
C SER A 128 -4.21 27.33 -2.64
N ALA A 129 -4.82 26.16 -2.82
CA ALA A 129 -5.77 25.94 -3.91
C ALA A 129 -7.09 26.67 -3.63
N SER A 130 -7.32 27.78 -4.33
CA SER A 130 -8.57 28.55 -4.29
C SER A 130 -9.67 27.96 -5.17
N VAL A 131 -9.29 27.37 -6.30
CA VAL A 131 -10.23 26.78 -7.25
C VAL A 131 -9.87 25.32 -7.45
N LEU A 132 -10.86 24.46 -7.27
CA LEU A 132 -10.75 23.05 -7.61
C LEU A 132 -11.17 22.85 -9.07
N PRO A 133 -10.62 21.83 -9.76
CA PRO A 133 -11.16 21.39 -11.03
C PRO A 133 -12.67 21.16 -10.97
N PRO A 134 -13.41 21.46 -12.05
CA PRO A 134 -14.86 21.28 -12.08
C PRO A 134 -15.21 19.79 -11.90
N GLY A 135 -16.26 19.52 -11.13
CA GLY A 135 -16.78 18.15 -10.91
C GLY A 135 -16.12 17.37 -9.77
N ILE A 136 -15.08 17.92 -9.11
CA ILE A 136 -14.50 17.27 -7.92
C ILE A 136 -15.50 17.19 -6.77
N LEU A 137 -16.23 18.30 -6.55
CA LEU A 137 -17.24 18.43 -5.52
C LEU A 137 -18.62 18.44 -6.16
N SER A 138 -19.60 17.83 -5.49
CA SER A 138 -21.01 18.07 -5.80
C SER A 138 -21.38 19.52 -5.43
N PRO A 139 -22.46 20.09 -5.99
CA PRO A 139 -22.91 21.43 -5.62
C PRO A 139 -23.14 21.60 -4.12
N GLU A 140 -23.58 20.54 -3.43
CA GLU A 140 -23.78 20.52 -1.98
C GLU A 140 -22.45 20.53 -1.23
N GLU A 141 -21.47 19.74 -1.68
CA GLU A 141 -20.11 19.73 -1.11
C GLU A 141 -19.42 21.08 -1.34
N GLU A 142 -19.59 21.70 -2.51
CA GLU A 142 -19.03 23.02 -2.82
C GLU A 142 -19.61 24.09 -1.89
N ALA A 143 -20.94 24.08 -1.68
CA ALA A 143 -21.61 24.98 -0.75
C ALA A 143 -21.13 24.80 0.71
N GLU A 144 -20.88 23.55 1.14
CA GLU A 144 -20.36 23.25 2.49
C GLU A 144 -18.93 23.77 2.70
N THR A 145 -18.11 23.80 1.65
CA THR A 145 -16.71 24.24 1.76
C THR A 145 -16.53 25.74 1.73
N GLU A 146 -17.54 26.50 1.30
CA GLU A 146 -17.49 27.97 1.14
C GLU A 146 -16.29 28.43 0.28
N GLY A 147 -15.84 27.61 -0.68
CA GLY A 147 -14.67 27.89 -1.51
C GLY A 147 -13.31 27.65 -0.84
N HIS A 148 -13.29 27.08 0.37
CA HIS A 148 -12.08 26.79 1.15
C HIS A 148 -11.88 25.28 1.38
N PHE A 149 -11.95 24.49 0.30
CA PHE A 149 -11.92 23.03 0.38
C PHE A 149 -10.74 22.48 1.20
N PHE A 150 -9.51 22.95 0.97
CA PHE A 150 -8.34 22.38 1.68
C PHE A 150 -8.49 22.51 3.20
N ASN A 151 -8.81 23.71 3.70
CA ASN A 151 -8.98 23.94 5.14
C ASN A 151 -10.18 23.16 5.69
N PHE A 152 -11.29 23.17 4.96
CA PHE A 152 -12.48 22.41 5.31
C PHE A 152 -12.18 20.92 5.45
N ALA A 153 -11.59 20.29 4.42
CA ALA A 153 -11.25 18.87 4.43
C ALA A 153 -10.14 18.57 5.45
N TRP A 154 -9.16 19.46 5.60
CA TRP A 154 -8.12 19.33 6.61
C TRP A 154 -8.68 19.30 8.04
N ASP A 155 -9.73 20.04 8.33
CA ASP A 155 -10.33 20.07 9.66
C ASP A 155 -11.42 19.00 9.85
N ARG A 156 -12.24 18.75 8.83
CA ARG A 156 -13.46 17.93 8.94
C ARG A 156 -13.30 16.49 8.49
N TYR A 157 -12.39 16.18 7.57
CA TYR A 157 -12.27 14.81 7.07
C TYR A 157 -11.63 13.90 8.12
N GLU A 158 -12.09 12.66 8.21
CA GLU A 158 -11.50 11.67 9.10
C GLU A 158 -10.08 11.36 8.68
N ARG A 159 -9.16 11.32 9.65
CA ARG A 159 -7.80 10.88 9.38
C ARG A 159 -7.84 9.38 9.19
N ARG A 160 -7.49 8.92 7.99
CA ARG A 160 -7.18 7.51 7.81
C ARG A 160 -5.77 7.25 8.33
N PRO A 161 -5.59 6.37 9.34
CA PRO A 161 -4.27 5.96 9.74
C PRO A 161 -3.60 5.33 8.51
N THR A 162 -2.54 5.95 8.07
CA THR A 162 -1.77 5.55 6.90
C THR A 162 -0.90 4.37 7.27
N THR A 163 -1.49 3.18 7.46
CA THR A 163 -0.76 1.98 7.92
C THR A 163 0.34 2.35 8.92
N ASP A 164 0.00 3.09 9.99
CA ASP A 164 0.91 3.94 10.81
C ASP A 164 2.05 3.22 11.57
N GLY A 165 2.46 2.03 11.11
CA GLY A 165 3.73 1.39 11.46
C GLY A 165 4.48 0.75 10.27
N MET A 166 4.05 0.94 9.01
CA MET A 166 4.66 0.33 7.82
C MET A 166 5.58 1.26 7.03
N ALA A 167 5.40 2.59 7.12
CA ALA A 167 6.09 3.55 6.24
C ALA A 167 7.64 3.58 6.36
N LEU A 168 8.23 2.99 7.40
CA LEU A 168 9.69 2.96 7.59
C LEU A 168 10.37 1.64 7.21
N ASN A 169 9.63 0.60 6.79
CA ASN A 169 10.22 -0.73 6.55
C ASN A 169 9.88 -1.35 5.18
N CYS A 170 9.44 -0.54 4.21
CA CYS A 170 9.05 -1.00 2.87
C CYS A 170 10.21 -1.38 1.93
N ALA A 171 11.48 -1.30 2.37
CA ALA A 171 12.62 -1.77 1.59
C ALA A 171 12.88 -3.27 1.86
N GLY A 172 12.11 -4.13 1.20
CA GLY A 172 12.41 -5.56 1.06
C GLY A 172 11.39 -6.48 1.73
N ASP A 173 10.54 -7.12 0.93
CA ASP A 173 9.50 -8.09 1.32
C ASP A 173 10.03 -9.37 2.05
N GLU A 174 11.35 -9.50 2.25
CA GLU A 174 11.96 -10.50 3.13
C GLU A 174 12.50 -9.96 4.46
N ALA A 175 12.75 -8.65 4.57
CA ALA A 175 13.22 -7.98 5.79
C ALA A 175 12.07 -7.36 6.60
N GLY A 176 10.82 -7.70 6.26
CA GLY A 176 9.63 -7.25 6.97
C GLY A 176 9.79 -7.43 8.47
N VAL A 177 9.51 -6.36 9.21
CA VAL A 177 9.57 -6.28 10.68
C VAL A 177 9.29 -7.66 11.26
N PRO A 178 10.28 -8.31 11.89
CA PRO A 178 10.07 -9.67 12.37
C PRO A 178 8.84 -9.62 13.26
N HIS A 179 7.80 -10.36 12.84
CA HIS A 179 6.58 -10.47 13.61
C HIS A 179 6.95 -10.73 15.06
N ALA A 180 6.27 -10.09 16.02
CA ALA A 180 6.62 -10.29 17.42
C ALA A 180 6.62 -11.80 17.75
N ALA A 181 5.77 -12.58 17.08
CA ALA A 181 5.80 -14.04 17.05
C ALA A 181 7.18 -14.64 16.70
N LEU A 182 7.80 -14.20 15.59
CA LEU A 182 9.12 -14.68 15.17
C LEU A 182 10.25 -14.22 16.10
N LYS A 183 10.13 -13.04 16.72
CA LYS A 183 11.12 -12.53 17.69
C LYS A 183 11.11 -13.29 19.01
N ARG A 184 9.98 -13.90 19.37
CA ARG A 184 9.81 -14.68 20.61
C ARG A 184 10.47 -16.06 20.54
N LEU A 185 10.72 -16.57 19.34
CA LEU A 185 11.32 -17.90 19.16
C LEU A 185 12.84 -17.85 19.27
N SER A 186 13.42 -18.90 19.85
CA SER A 186 14.86 -19.09 19.81
C SER A 186 15.31 -19.39 18.38
N ARG A 187 16.44 -18.81 17.95
CA ARG A 187 17.02 -19.11 16.62
C ARG A 187 17.36 -20.60 16.44
N HIS A 188 17.49 -21.34 17.54
CA HIS A 188 17.77 -22.78 17.53
C HIS A 188 16.52 -23.63 17.26
N GLU A 189 15.31 -23.08 17.43
CA GLU A 189 14.03 -23.76 17.19
C GLU A 189 13.59 -23.62 15.73
N ARG A 190 14.40 -24.19 14.83
CA ARG A 190 14.22 -24.05 13.37
C ARG A 190 12.83 -24.51 12.90
N GLY A 191 12.26 -25.53 13.56
CA GLY A 191 10.94 -26.07 13.23
C GLY A 191 9.82 -25.05 13.45
N ASP A 192 9.72 -24.50 14.65
CA ASP A 192 8.66 -23.54 15.01
C ASP A 192 8.78 -22.25 14.23
N HIS A 193 10.02 -21.79 14.03
CA HIS A 193 10.29 -20.62 13.20
C HIS A 193 9.76 -20.81 11.78
N ILE A 194 9.99 -21.98 11.17
CA ILE A 194 9.46 -22.31 9.84
C ILE A 194 7.93 -22.40 9.88
N ARG A 195 7.34 -23.07 10.88
CA ARG A 195 5.88 -23.21 11.02
C ARG A 195 5.18 -21.85 11.13
N ILE A 196 5.65 -20.95 11.99
CA ILE A 196 5.12 -19.58 12.13
C ILE A 196 5.31 -18.81 10.83
N ARG A 197 6.50 -18.83 10.22
CA ARG A 197 6.77 -18.11 8.96
C ARG A 197 5.83 -18.57 7.84
N LEU A 198 5.64 -19.88 7.69
CA LEU A 198 4.74 -20.46 6.69
C LEU A 198 3.27 -20.12 6.98
N LEU A 199 2.87 -20.11 8.25
CA LEU A 199 1.52 -19.72 8.67
C LEU A 199 1.22 -18.27 8.34
N LEU A 200 2.11 -17.37 8.72
CA LEU A 200 1.97 -15.96 8.40
C LEU A 200 2.04 -15.72 6.88
N LYS A 201 2.92 -16.40 6.15
CA LYS A 201 3.02 -16.28 4.68
C LYS A 201 1.79 -16.83 3.95
N SER A 202 1.19 -17.90 4.45
CA SER A 202 0.02 -18.54 3.83
C SER A 202 -1.27 -17.76 4.08
N THR A 203 -1.36 -17.03 5.19
CA THR A 203 -2.53 -16.23 5.59
C THR A 203 -2.45 -14.74 5.23
N ARG A 204 -1.30 -14.28 4.73
CA ARG A 204 -1.11 -12.89 4.28
C ARG A 204 -2.02 -12.54 3.09
N PRO A 205 -2.50 -11.29 3.01
CA PRO A 205 -3.10 -10.76 1.78
C PRO A 205 -2.10 -10.88 0.63
N ARG A 206 -2.61 -11.19 -0.57
CA ARG A 206 -1.81 -11.36 -1.78
C ARG A 206 -2.36 -10.50 -2.90
N TYR A 207 -1.45 -10.02 -3.73
CA TYR A 207 -1.78 -9.53 -5.05
C TYR A 207 -1.32 -10.61 -6.03
N THR A 208 -2.11 -10.85 -7.08
CA THR A 208 -1.68 -11.82 -8.10
C THR A 208 -0.37 -11.35 -8.72
N SER A 209 0.61 -12.25 -8.80
CA SER A 209 1.85 -12.01 -9.52
C SER A 209 1.69 -12.23 -11.03
N THR A 210 0.58 -12.86 -11.44
CA THR A 210 0.26 -13.07 -12.85
C THR A 210 -0.53 -11.89 -13.39
N GLY A 211 -0.14 -11.42 -14.57
CA GLY A 211 -0.79 -10.31 -15.26
C GLY A 211 -0.12 -8.96 -15.05
N SER A 212 -0.48 -8.01 -15.90
CA SER A 212 -0.07 -6.61 -15.78
C SER A 212 -1.02 -5.90 -14.83
N TRP A 213 -0.50 -5.24 -13.80
CA TRP A 213 -1.29 -4.33 -12.96
C TRP A 213 -1.32 -2.94 -13.54
N ALA A 214 -2.38 -2.18 -13.25
CA ALA A 214 -2.53 -0.81 -13.71
C ALA A 214 -3.26 0.08 -12.68
N LEU A 215 -2.88 1.35 -12.65
CA LEU A 215 -3.68 2.41 -12.05
C LEU A 215 -4.74 2.83 -13.07
N CYS A 216 -6.01 2.81 -12.66
CA CYS A 216 -7.15 2.97 -13.53
C CYS A 216 -7.99 4.16 -13.07
N ASN A 217 -8.34 5.02 -14.01
CA ASN A 217 -9.40 6.01 -13.89
C ASN A 217 -10.70 5.41 -14.41
N VAL A 218 -11.64 5.17 -13.51
CA VAL A 218 -12.91 4.48 -13.80
C VAL A 218 -13.85 5.36 -14.61
N ASP A 219 -13.92 6.66 -14.31
CA ASP A 219 -14.84 7.60 -14.96
C ASP A 219 -14.47 7.81 -16.44
N ARG A 220 -13.17 7.84 -16.74
CA ARG A 220 -12.65 8.03 -18.10
C ARG A 220 -12.37 6.73 -18.86
N LYS A 221 -12.46 5.58 -18.19
CA LYS A 221 -11.97 4.29 -18.68
C LYS A 221 -10.53 4.37 -19.21
N GLN A 222 -9.63 4.99 -18.45
CA GLN A 222 -8.21 5.11 -18.81
C GLN A 222 -7.35 4.36 -17.81
N TYR A 223 -6.22 3.80 -18.25
CA TYR A 223 -5.30 3.13 -17.33
C TYR A 223 -3.82 3.32 -17.67
N VAL A 224 -2.97 3.25 -16.66
CA VAL A 224 -1.51 3.28 -16.76
C VAL A 224 -0.92 2.03 -16.13
N ARG A 225 -0.14 1.26 -16.90
CA ARG A 225 0.42 -0.01 -16.45
C ARG A 225 1.64 0.17 -15.56
N ALA A 226 1.73 -0.67 -14.52
CA ALA A 226 2.85 -0.68 -13.58
C ALA A 226 4.19 -1.04 -14.24
N ASN A 227 4.19 -1.96 -15.21
CA ASN A 227 5.41 -2.38 -15.90
C ASN A 227 6.01 -1.26 -16.76
N VAL A 228 5.18 -0.41 -17.38
CA VAL A 228 5.65 0.75 -18.15
C VAL A 228 6.38 1.75 -17.25
N LEU A 229 5.90 1.94 -16.01
CA LEU A 229 6.60 2.77 -15.01
C LEU A 229 7.89 2.09 -14.52
N ALA A 230 7.89 0.77 -14.34
CA ALA A 230 9.08 0.02 -13.95
C ALA A 230 10.21 0.12 -15.00
N ASP A 231 9.84 0.16 -16.29
CA ASP A 231 10.74 0.26 -17.44
C ASP A 231 11.23 1.70 -17.70
N MET A 232 10.72 2.69 -16.96
CA MET A 232 11.09 4.09 -17.13
C MET A 232 12.60 4.28 -16.88
N LYS A 233 13.28 4.94 -17.83
CA LYS A 233 14.71 5.25 -17.73
C LYS A 233 14.86 6.68 -17.22
N MET A 234 15.46 6.85 -16.04
CA MET A 234 15.84 8.18 -15.57
C MET A 234 17.15 8.58 -16.25
N ARG A 235 17.16 9.73 -16.92
CA ARG A 235 18.39 10.30 -17.49
C ARG A 235 19.37 10.58 -16.36
N GLY A 236 20.64 10.23 -16.54
CA GLY A 236 21.71 10.54 -15.58
C GLY A 236 21.86 9.53 -14.42
N TYR A 237 20.92 8.61 -14.23
CA TYR A 237 21.05 7.53 -13.24
C TYR A 237 21.40 6.21 -13.91
N TRP A 238 22.32 5.46 -13.31
CA TRP A 238 22.65 4.11 -13.78
C TRP A 238 21.35 3.28 -13.83
N PRO A 239 21.08 2.59 -14.95
CA PRO A 239 19.87 1.81 -15.11
C PRO A 239 19.93 0.59 -14.20
N HIS A 240 19.58 0.75 -12.94
CA HIS A 240 19.17 -0.39 -12.14
C HIS A 240 17.86 -0.90 -12.75
N ALA A 241 17.77 -2.20 -13.00
CA ALA A 241 16.55 -2.79 -13.52
C ALA A 241 15.45 -2.64 -12.46
N GLY A 242 14.39 -1.90 -12.78
CA GLY A 242 13.15 -1.95 -12.03
C GLY A 242 12.36 -3.19 -12.43
N TRP A 243 11.51 -3.69 -11.55
CA TRP A 243 10.53 -4.71 -11.90
C TRP A 243 9.21 -4.46 -11.17
N ALA A 244 8.11 -4.92 -11.75
CA ALA A 244 6.82 -4.92 -11.09
C ALA A 244 6.62 -6.26 -10.34
N GLU A 245 6.19 -6.19 -9.09
CA GLU A 245 5.76 -7.34 -8.29
C GLU A 245 4.30 -7.11 -7.86
N GLY A 246 3.37 -7.66 -8.65
CA GLY A 246 1.96 -7.30 -8.53
C GLY A 246 1.74 -5.81 -8.85
N PRO A 247 1.00 -5.05 -8.03
CA PRO A 247 0.78 -3.61 -8.25
C PRO A 247 1.96 -2.74 -7.80
N PHE A 248 3.00 -3.32 -7.21
CA PHE A 248 4.14 -2.57 -6.67
C PHE A 248 5.28 -2.53 -7.67
N VAL A 249 5.87 -1.34 -7.85
CA VAL A 249 7.08 -1.16 -8.65
C VAL A 249 8.28 -1.17 -7.70
N ARG A 250 9.20 -2.11 -7.91
CA ARG A 250 10.41 -2.30 -7.09
C ARG A 250 11.63 -1.80 -7.87
N ARG A 251 12.47 -0.99 -7.22
CA ARG A 251 13.78 -0.57 -7.74
C ARG A 251 14.70 -0.14 -6.59
N THR A 252 16.01 -0.15 -6.83
CA THR A 252 17.03 0.26 -5.84
C THR A 252 17.14 1.78 -5.68
N SER A 253 16.69 2.55 -6.68
CA SER A 253 16.65 4.02 -6.66
C SER A 253 15.21 4.54 -6.59
N ARG A 254 15.03 5.82 -6.23
CA ARG A 254 13.72 6.49 -6.20
C ARG A 254 13.02 6.31 -7.55
N VAL A 255 11.78 5.83 -7.55
CA VAL A 255 10.91 5.70 -8.73
C VAL A 255 9.51 6.08 -8.32
N ILE A 256 8.79 6.72 -9.23
CA ILE A 256 7.36 6.94 -9.14
C ILE A 256 6.67 5.58 -9.35
N ASP A 257 6.15 5.00 -8.26
CA ASP A 257 5.27 3.82 -8.32
C ASP A 257 3.84 4.22 -8.74
N LEU A 258 2.91 3.27 -8.79
CA LEU A 258 1.50 3.58 -9.11
C LEU A 258 0.87 4.57 -8.10
N GLY A 259 1.31 4.59 -6.84
CA GLY A 259 0.82 5.52 -5.83
C GLY A 259 1.36 6.93 -6.06
N GLY A 260 2.66 7.07 -6.35
CA GLY A 260 3.25 8.35 -6.73
C GLY A 260 2.63 8.90 -8.00
N LEU A 261 2.37 8.04 -8.99
CA LEU A 261 1.67 8.45 -10.20
C LEU A 261 0.24 8.91 -9.90
N ALA A 262 -0.48 8.21 -9.02
CA ALA A 262 -1.82 8.63 -8.60
C ALA A 262 -1.77 10.06 -8.03
N LEU A 263 -0.82 10.35 -7.13
CA LEU A 263 -0.67 11.70 -6.57
C LEU A 263 -0.44 12.78 -7.63
N ILE A 264 0.42 12.50 -8.62
CA ILE A 264 0.71 13.39 -9.75
C ILE A 264 -0.55 13.62 -10.58
N MET A 265 -1.24 12.55 -10.95
CA MET A 265 -2.40 12.62 -11.85
C MET A 265 -3.63 13.22 -11.17
N THR A 266 -3.69 13.24 -9.83
CA THR A 266 -4.78 13.84 -9.06
C THR A 266 -4.46 15.20 -8.44
N ALA A 267 -3.32 15.81 -8.76
CA ALA A 267 -2.89 17.07 -8.15
C ALA A 267 -3.72 18.29 -8.62
N GLY A 268 -4.78 18.66 -7.89
CA GLY A 268 -5.56 19.88 -8.15
C GLY A 268 -4.94 21.12 -7.51
N SER A 269 -4.35 22.01 -8.32
CA SER A 269 -4.06 23.40 -7.94
C SER A 269 -3.97 24.28 -9.19
N GLU A 270 -4.43 25.53 -9.09
CA GLU A 270 -4.24 26.54 -10.14
C GLU A 270 -2.76 26.87 -10.37
N ASP A 271 -1.91 26.56 -9.39
CA ASP A 271 -0.50 26.91 -9.38
C ASP A 271 0.37 25.69 -9.02
N ILE A 272 0.39 24.71 -9.93
CA ILE A 272 1.37 23.60 -9.93
C ILE A 272 2.74 24.06 -10.49
N GLY A 273 2.95 25.38 -10.59
CA GLY A 273 4.16 25.96 -11.18
C GLY A 273 4.36 25.58 -12.65
N ALA A 274 5.62 25.46 -13.06
CA ALA A 274 6.03 25.24 -14.46
C ALA A 274 5.60 23.90 -15.06
N THR A 275 4.96 23.01 -14.29
CA THR A 275 4.51 21.68 -14.76
C THR A 275 3.23 21.73 -15.62
N GLY A 276 2.58 22.90 -15.71
CA GLY A 276 1.84 23.29 -16.91
C GLY A 276 0.73 22.34 -17.38
N SER A 277 -0.26 22.04 -16.53
CA SER A 277 -1.67 21.76 -16.88
C SER A 277 -2.41 21.24 -15.65
N VAL A 278 -3.74 21.42 -15.61
CA VAL A 278 -4.58 20.74 -14.61
C VAL A 278 -4.46 19.24 -14.83
N PRO A 279 -4.04 18.45 -13.83
CA PRO A 279 -3.86 17.02 -13.99
C PRO A 279 -5.16 16.34 -14.41
N PRO A 280 -5.07 15.35 -15.31
CA PRO A 280 -6.24 14.86 -16.01
C PRO A 280 -7.21 14.11 -15.10
N TRP A 281 -6.79 13.65 -13.92
CA TRP A 281 -7.58 12.75 -13.07
C TRP A 281 -7.94 13.32 -11.70
N ALA A 282 -7.76 14.62 -11.48
CA ALA A 282 -8.07 15.26 -10.21
C ALA A 282 -9.58 15.15 -9.88
N GLY A 283 -9.90 14.42 -8.80
CA GLY A 283 -11.26 14.17 -8.33
C GLY A 283 -11.98 13.01 -9.02
N ASP A 284 -11.34 12.33 -9.96
CA ASP A 284 -11.92 11.16 -10.63
C ASP A 284 -11.83 9.90 -9.73
N ARG A 285 -12.64 8.89 -10.07
CA ARG A 285 -12.67 7.60 -9.40
C ARG A 285 -11.47 6.75 -9.78
N LEU A 286 -10.61 6.45 -8.80
CA LEU A 286 -9.39 5.67 -9.03
C LEU A 286 -9.45 4.26 -8.44
N THR A 287 -8.84 3.30 -9.14
CA THR A 287 -8.65 1.93 -8.64
C THR A 287 -7.34 1.36 -9.17
N VAL A 288 -6.75 0.40 -8.45
CA VAL A 288 -5.60 -0.38 -8.94
C VAL A 288 -6.04 -1.82 -9.10
N THR A 289 -5.99 -2.33 -10.34
CA THR A 289 -6.46 -3.67 -10.70
C THR A 289 -5.57 -4.31 -11.77
N THR A 290 -5.82 -5.58 -12.11
CA THR A 290 -5.14 -6.20 -13.24
C THR A 290 -5.78 -5.76 -14.56
N VAL A 291 -4.97 -5.61 -15.60
CA VAL A 291 -5.43 -5.29 -16.96
C VAL A 291 -6.38 -6.38 -17.49
N GLY A 292 -6.23 -7.63 -17.03
CA GLY A 292 -7.14 -8.72 -17.40
C GLY A 292 -8.55 -8.56 -16.85
N ASP A 293 -8.72 -7.86 -15.73
CA ASP A 293 -10.04 -7.57 -15.13
C ASP A 293 -10.76 -6.43 -15.86
N LEU A 294 -10.06 -5.65 -16.69
CA LEU A 294 -10.61 -4.58 -17.54
C LEU A 294 -11.29 -5.17 -18.79
N SER A 295 -12.25 -6.07 -18.57
CA SER A 295 -12.92 -6.85 -19.63
C SER A 295 -13.94 -6.04 -20.46
N GLU A 296 -14.40 -4.92 -19.93
CA GLU A 296 -15.34 -4.05 -20.64
C GLU A 296 -14.69 -3.37 -21.85
N PRO A 297 -15.40 -3.19 -22.96
CA PRO A 297 -14.89 -2.39 -24.06
C PRO A 297 -14.75 -0.91 -23.63
N GLY A 298 -13.77 -0.23 -24.25
CA GLY A 298 -13.57 1.22 -24.10
C GLY A 298 -12.46 1.63 -23.14
N TRP A 299 -11.71 0.70 -22.56
CA TRP A 299 -10.52 1.04 -21.79
C TRP A 299 -9.38 1.49 -22.70
N GLU A 300 -8.87 2.70 -22.46
CA GLU A 300 -7.73 3.29 -23.16
C GLU A 300 -6.45 3.14 -22.33
N ASP A 301 -5.40 2.60 -22.96
CA ASP A 301 -4.07 2.54 -22.37
C ASP A 301 -3.36 3.89 -22.54
N VAL A 302 -3.29 4.67 -21.48
CA VAL A 302 -2.63 5.98 -21.47
C VAL A 302 -1.25 5.91 -20.78
N SER A 303 -0.61 4.74 -20.78
CA SER A 303 0.66 4.54 -20.09
C SER A 303 1.78 5.46 -20.59
N SER A 304 1.78 5.85 -21.86
CA SER A 304 2.73 6.83 -22.41
C SER A 304 2.54 8.22 -21.79
N THR A 305 1.29 8.65 -21.60
CA THR A 305 0.94 9.93 -20.99
C THR A 305 1.33 9.94 -19.52
N GLY A 306 0.94 8.90 -18.77
CA GLY A 306 1.30 8.77 -17.36
C GLY A 306 2.82 8.73 -17.15
N ARG A 307 3.55 8.05 -18.04
CA ARG A 307 5.02 8.08 -18.05
C ARG A 307 5.58 9.46 -18.34
N SER A 308 5.08 10.17 -19.35
CA SER A 308 5.53 11.54 -19.67
C SER A 308 5.35 12.46 -18.46
N MET A 309 4.17 12.44 -17.82
CA MET A 309 3.90 13.24 -16.63
C MET A 309 4.86 12.92 -15.47
N ALA A 310 5.17 11.64 -15.26
CA ALA A 310 6.15 11.21 -14.27
C ALA A 310 7.56 11.72 -14.61
N GLU A 311 7.98 11.64 -15.89
CA GLU A 311 9.27 12.17 -16.36
C GLU A 311 9.34 13.70 -16.18
N ASP A 312 8.29 14.43 -16.52
CA ASP A 312 8.21 15.89 -16.37
C ASP A 312 8.30 16.32 -14.89
N CYS A 313 7.65 15.58 -13.98
CA CYS A 313 7.77 15.82 -12.54
C CYS A 313 9.20 15.60 -12.03
N ILE A 314 9.88 14.55 -12.51
CA ILE A 314 11.28 14.27 -12.14
C ILE A 314 12.20 15.39 -12.65
N ILE A 315 12.05 15.82 -13.90
CA ILE A 315 12.87 16.88 -14.50
C ILE A 315 12.70 18.20 -13.74
N ALA A 316 11.47 18.52 -13.32
CA ALA A 316 11.20 19.72 -12.52
C ALA A 316 11.89 19.69 -11.16
N ASP A 317 12.02 18.51 -10.53
CA ASP A 317 12.70 18.30 -9.23
C ASP A 317 14.23 18.29 -9.36
N ASP A 318 14.79 17.74 -10.44
CA ASP A 318 16.24 17.69 -10.69
C ASP A 318 16.88 19.09 -10.75
N GLY A 319 16.10 20.12 -11.10
CA GLY A 319 16.51 21.52 -10.99
C GLY A 319 16.79 21.99 -9.55
N MET A 320 16.25 21.30 -8.54
CA MET A 320 16.46 21.60 -7.11
C MET A 320 17.49 20.69 -6.42
N MET A 321 17.79 19.49 -6.95
CA MET A 321 18.55 18.44 -6.25
C MET A 321 19.97 18.16 -6.76
N TRP A 322 20.61 19.06 -7.50
CA TRP A 322 22.07 19.00 -7.73
C TRP A 322 22.90 19.41 -6.49
N LYS A 323 22.60 18.82 -5.33
CA LYS A 323 23.64 18.52 -4.35
C LYS A 323 23.78 17.01 -4.36
N PRO A 324 24.88 16.44 -4.90
CA PRO A 324 25.14 15.04 -4.69
C PRO A 324 24.97 14.76 -3.20
N TRP A 325 24.30 13.65 -2.86
CA TRP A 325 24.37 13.11 -1.52
C TRP A 325 25.86 12.92 -1.23
N GLN A 326 26.50 13.94 -0.67
CA GLN A 326 27.77 13.79 -0.01
C GLN A 326 27.42 12.82 1.10
N SER A 327 27.82 11.56 0.90
CA SER A 327 28.03 10.66 2.01
C SER A 327 28.65 11.50 3.10
N VAL A 328 28.02 11.49 4.26
CA VAL A 328 28.65 11.93 5.50
C VAL A 328 29.85 10.99 5.65
N GLU A 329 30.94 11.31 4.95
CA GLU A 329 32.24 10.70 5.16
C GLU A 329 32.67 11.22 6.50
N ASP A 330 32.51 10.35 7.49
CA ASP A 330 33.28 10.22 8.72
C ASP A 330 34.38 11.29 8.88
N SER A 331 33.98 12.49 9.29
CA SER A 331 34.89 13.41 9.98
C SER A 331 35.02 12.93 11.42
N ASP A 332 35.53 11.72 11.60
CA ASP A 332 35.86 11.11 12.89
C ASP A 332 37.14 10.29 12.74
N SER A 333 38.26 11.01 12.56
CA SER A 333 39.59 10.49 12.87
C SER A 333 40.44 11.60 13.47
N GLY A 334 40.08 11.98 14.69
CA GLY A 334 40.90 12.80 15.58
C GLY A 334 40.90 12.20 16.98
N PHE A 335 41.68 11.13 17.16
CA PHE A 335 42.20 10.69 18.47
C PHE A 335 43.69 10.43 18.36
#